data_AF-A0A554R6Y5-F1
#
_entry.id   AF-A0A554R6Y5-F1
#
_cell.length_a   1.000
_cell.length_b   1.000
_cell.length_c   1.000
_cell.angle_alpha   90.00
_cell.angle_beta   90.00
_cell.angle_gamma   90.00
#
_symmetry.space_group_name_H-M   'P 1'
#
loop_
_entity.id
_entity.type
_entity.pdbx_description
1 polymer ?
#
loop_
_entity_poly.entity_id
_entity_poly.type
_entity_poly.pdbx_seq_one_letter_code
_entity_poly.pdbx_strand_id
1 'polypeptide(L)'
;MGFLFEVLDFPDGSRMTDLWNNTWADEAVGDEIASGHFIHLGDDQHVDVETNFLSSHLPFNVSGFGGVFPDGKPWMFIMQKAPADIAILLRGQEDPHSMLREALDRALEFNPDALVAEEMSWHHADLVNIYEDEGAAASSVENWSVADLLRGLVAQCCGADLTDIVSGFPSCAFPDTVHACEDDVFSDVFARWVAGLQ
;
A
#
# COMPACT_ATOMS: atom_id res chain seq x y z
N MET A 1 -7.24 15.11 -0.74
CA MET A 1 -5.87 14.55 -0.79
C MET A 1 -6.02 13.12 -0.30
N GLY A 2 -5.26 12.14 -0.79
CA GLY A 2 -5.53 10.75 -0.41
C GLY A 2 -5.24 10.50 1.07
N PHE A 3 -6.00 9.60 1.72
CA PHE A 3 -5.90 9.28 3.14
C PHE A 3 -4.44 9.08 3.61
N LEU A 4 -3.65 8.29 2.86
CA LEU A 4 -2.26 8.00 3.23
C LEU A 4 -1.36 9.25 3.17
N PHE A 5 -1.63 10.21 2.28
CA PHE A 5 -0.88 11.48 2.26
C PHE A 5 -1.23 12.39 3.43
N GLU A 6 -2.45 12.28 3.96
CA GLU A 6 -2.88 13.04 5.13
C GLU A 6 -2.30 12.47 6.43
N VAL A 7 -2.17 11.14 6.52
CA VAL A 7 -1.65 10.48 7.72
C VAL A 7 -0.11 10.50 7.79
N LEU A 8 0.59 10.40 6.66
CA LEU A 8 2.06 10.34 6.60
C LEU A 8 2.78 11.71 6.68
N ASP A 9 2.03 12.81 6.83
CA ASP A 9 2.52 14.20 6.98
C ASP A 9 3.70 14.56 6.05
N PHE A 10 3.51 14.38 4.74
CA PHE A 10 4.55 14.67 3.76
C PHE A 10 4.90 16.17 3.73
N PRO A 11 6.20 16.54 3.80
CA PRO A 11 6.60 17.93 3.61
C PRO A 11 6.16 18.50 2.27
N ASP A 12 5.77 19.77 2.25
CA ASP A 12 5.38 20.48 1.02
C ASP A 12 6.46 20.37 -0.06
N GLY A 13 6.06 19.87 -1.24
CA GLY A 13 6.96 19.63 -2.36
C GLY A 13 7.53 18.21 -2.43
N SER A 14 7.16 17.32 -1.51
CA SER A 14 7.40 15.88 -1.66
C SER A 14 6.68 15.35 -2.91
N ARG A 15 7.32 14.42 -3.61
CA ARG A 15 6.79 13.86 -4.86
C ARG A 15 6.82 12.35 -4.81
N MET A 16 5.68 11.73 -5.10
CA MET A 16 5.62 10.31 -5.44
C MET A 16 6.23 10.12 -6.83
N THR A 17 7.20 9.21 -6.94
CA THR A 17 7.91 8.93 -8.20
C THR A 17 7.87 7.45 -8.57
N ASP A 18 7.41 6.60 -7.67
CA ASP A 18 7.35 5.15 -7.88
C ASP A 18 6.14 4.53 -7.19
N LEU A 19 5.67 3.40 -7.71
CA LEU A 19 4.66 2.55 -7.10
C LEU A 19 4.92 1.09 -7.46
N TRP A 20 4.44 0.18 -6.63
CA TRP A 20 4.46 -1.24 -6.94
C TRP A 20 3.22 -1.95 -6.41
N ASN A 21 2.85 -3.02 -7.11
CA ASN A 21 1.71 -3.85 -6.77
C ASN A 21 2.10 -5.32 -6.92
N ASN A 22 2.01 -6.07 -5.83
CA ASN A 22 2.16 -7.52 -5.86
C ASN A 22 0.81 -8.15 -6.16
N THR A 23 0.59 -8.45 -7.44
CA THR A 23 -0.63 -9.10 -7.92
C THR A 23 -0.73 -10.58 -7.52
N TRP A 24 0.38 -11.17 -7.05
CA TRP A 24 0.42 -12.54 -6.52
C TRP A 24 0.28 -12.62 -5.00
N ALA A 25 -0.04 -11.50 -4.33
CA ALA A 25 -0.37 -11.57 -2.91
C ALA A 25 -1.53 -12.56 -2.72
N ASP A 26 -1.28 -13.67 -2.00
CA ASP A 26 -2.19 -14.80 -1.86
C ASP A 26 -3.61 -14.36 -1.47
N GLU A 27 -4.62 -15.02 -2.02
CA GLU A 27 -6.01 -14.82 -1.60
C GLU A 27 -6.18 -15.11 -0.10
N ALA A 28 -6.95 -14.26 0.58
CA ALA A 28 -7.20 -14.35 2.01
C ALA A 28 -7.86 -15.67 2.40
N VAL A 29 -7.44 -16.26 3.53
CA VAL A 29 -8.18 -17.35 4.20
C VAL A 29 -8.46 -16.92 5.64
N GLY A 30 -9.69 -16.48 5.91
CA GLY A 30 -10.12 -16.03 7.25
C GLY A 30 -9.92 -14.53 7.50
N ASP A 31 -9.86 -14.14 8.77
CA ASP A 31 -9.66 -12.75 9.17
C ASP A 31 -8.23 -12.30 8.88
N GLU A 32 -8.07 -11.12 8.29
CA GLU A 32 -6.77 -10.55 7.93
C GLU A 32 -6.50 -9.22 8.66
N ILE A 33 -5.21 -8.96 8.83
CA ILE A 33 -4.65 -7.70 9.32
C ILE A 33 -3.71 -7.10 8.26
N ALA A 34 -3.50 -5.80 8.33
CA ALA A 34 -2.54 -5.08 7.52
C ALA A 34 -1.61 -4.21 8.37
N SER A 35 -0.40 -3.99 7.86
CA SER A 35 0.50 -2.96 8.39
C SER A 35 1.08 -2.15 7.24
N GLY A 36 1.23 -0.84 7.48
CA GLY A 36 1.90 0.09 6.60
C GLY A 36 3.14 0.65 7.27
N HIS A 37 4.26 0.71 6.55
CA HIS A 37 5.54 1.16 7.10
C HIS A 37 6.10 2.28 6.24
N PHE A 38 6.27 3.46 6.85
CA PHE A 38 6.91 4.60 6.22
C PHE A 38 8.40 4.59 6.53
N ILE A 39 9.22 4.62 5.49
CA ILE A 39 10.65 4.38 5.57
C ILE A 39 11.38 5.53 4.89
N HIS A 40 12.29 6.16 5.64
CA HIS A 40 13.27 7.07 5.09
C HIS A 40 14.46 6.25 4.60
N LEU A 41 14.83 6.44 3.34
CA LEU A 41 15.95 5.74 2.73
C LEU A 41 17.24 6.57 2.88
N GLY A 42 18.38 5.91 2.77
CA GLY A 42 19.69 6.57 2.80
C GLY A 42 19.88 7.54 1.64
N ASP A 43 20.74 8.55 1.84
CA ASP A 43 20.92 9.67 0.90
C ASP A 43 21.36 9.23 -0.51
N ASP A 44 22.07 8.09 -0.63
CA ASP A 44 22.57 7.53 -1.89
C ASP A 44 21.68 6.39 -2.45
N GLN A 45 20.50 6.17 -1.87
CA GLN A 45 19.58 5.10 -2.28
C GLN A 45 18.59 5.57 -3.34
N HIS A 46 18.02 4.61 -4.05
CA HIS A 46 17.01 4.87 -5.07
C HIS A 46 15.78 4.01 -4.81
N VAL A 47 14.61 4.63 -4.86
CA VAL A 47 13.33 3.99 -4.50
C VAL A 47 13.07 2.73 -5.32
N ASP A 48 13.37 2.75 -6.62
CA ASP A 48 13.16 1.63 -7.54
C ASP A 48 14.03 0.42 -7.22
N VAL A 49 15.28 0.65 -6.84
CA VAL A 49 16.22 -0.41 -6.42
C VAL A 49 15.79 -0.99 -5.07
N GLU A 50 15.51 -0.13 -4.08
CA GLU A 50 15.15 -0.57 -2.73
C GLU A 50 13.79 -1.27 -2.69
N THR A 51 12.83 -0.82 -3.50
CA THR A 51 11.53 -1.49 -3.66
C THR A 51 11.70 -2.91 -4.19
N ASN A 52 12.50 -3.10 -5.24
CA ASN A 52 12.77 -4.43 -5.79
C ASN A 52 13.48 -5.33 -4.76
N PHE A 53 14.42 -4.76 -4.00
CA PHE A 53 15.09 -5.49 -2.93
C PHE A 53 14.11 -5.92 -1.84
N LEU A 54 13.37 -4.99 -1.24
CA LEU A 54 12.47 -5.28 -0.12
C LEU A 54 11.30 -6.18 -0.54
N SER A 55 10.64 -5.92 -1.67
CA SER A 55 9.55 -6.78 -2.15
C SER A 55 9.98 -8.24 -2.37
N SER A 56 11.24 -8.49 -2.74
CA SER A 56 11.77 -9.86 -2.87
C SER A 56 12.06 -10.56 -1.53
N HIS A 57 12.18 -9.81 -0.43
CA HIS A 57 12.48 -10.34 0.91
C HIS A 57 11.30 -10.26 1.88
N LEU A 58 10.24 -9.52 1.54
CA LEU A 58 9.04 -9.36 2.35
C LEU A 58 7.95 -10.36 1.94
N PRO A 59 7.74 -11.45 2.70
CA PRO A 59 6.78 -12.50 2.33
C PRO A 59 5.32 -12.04 2.36
N PHE A 60 5.03 -10.92 3.04
CA PHE A 60 3.69 -10.41 3.29
C PHE A 60 3.34 -9.18 2.45
N ASN A 61 4.22 -8.77 1.53
CA ASN A 61 4.03 -7.52 0.79
C ASN A 61 2.82 -7.58 -0.15
N VAL A 62 2.07 -6.48 -0.20
CA VAL A 62 0.89 -6.34 -1.06
C VAL A 62 1.13 -5.26 -2.11
N SER A 63 1.47 -4.06 -1.67
CA SER A 63 1.63 -2.89 -2.53
C SER A 63 2.34 -1.80 -1.75
N GLY A 64 2.76 -0.75 -2.45
CA GLY A 64 3.27 0.46 -1.84
C GLY A 64 3.66 1.48 -2.89
N PHE A 65 4.23 2.57 -2.41
CA PHE A 65 4.67 3.67 -3.25
C PHE A 65 5.87 4.34 -2.61
N GLY A 66 6.60 5.11 -3.42
CA GLY A 66 7.78 5.82 -2.95
C GLY A 66 8.05 7.07 -3.75
N GLY A 67 9.02 7.82 -3.28
CA GLY A 67 9.24 9.16 -3.76
C GLY A 67 10.48 9.83 -3.23
N VAL A 68 10.50 11.15 -3.42
CA VAL A 68 11.56 12.02 -2.93
C VAL A 68 10.96 13.17 -2.13
N PHE A 69 11.60 13.50 -1.03
CA PHE A 69 11.34 14.71 -0.25
C PHE A 69 11.84 15.96 -1.00
N PRO A 70 11.47 17.17 -0.55
CA PRO A 70 11.91 18.43 -1.18
C PRO A 70 13.43 18.64 -1.18
N ASP A 71 14.13 18.04 -0.21
CA ASP A 71 15.60 18.07 -0.11
C ASP A 71 16.28 17.02 -1.01
N GLY A 72 15.49 16.22 -1.73
CA GLY A 72 15.96 15.17 -2.63
C GLY A 72 16.13 13.81 -1.96
N LYS A 73 15.91 13.69 -0.64
CA LYS A 73 16.07 12.41 0.06
C LYS A 73 14.96 11.42 -0.31
N PRO A 74 15.28 10.15 -0.54
CA PRO A 74 14.31 9.14 -0.93
C PRO A 74 13.48 8.64 0.26
N TRP A 75 12.23 8.29 -0.01
CA TRP A 75 11.31 7.67 0.95
C TRP A 75 10.48 6.59 0.27
N MET A 76 9.96 5.67 1.07
CA MET A 76 9.02 4.66 0.61
C MET A 76 7.98 4.32 1.67
N PHE A 77 6.83 3.83 1.22
CA PHE A 77 5.75 3.35 2.05
C PHE A 77 5.36 1.94 1.61
N ILE A 78 5.55 0.95 2.50
CA ILE A 78 5.31 -0.46 2.20
C ILE A 78 4.10 -0.95 2.97
N MET A 79 3.17 -1.64 2.29
CA MET A 79 2.05 -2.29 2.94
C MET A 79 2.14 -3.81 2.86
N GLN A 80 1.82 -4.44 3.98
CA GLN A 80 1.84 -5.87 4.17
C GLN A 80 0.51 -6.37 4.71
N LYS A 81 0.18 -7.64 4.45
CA LYS A 81 -0.98 -8.32 5.06
C LYS A 81 -0.62 -9.69 5.59
N ALA A 82 -1.35 -10.13 6.61
CA ALA A 82 -1.27 -11.49 7.14
C ALA A 82 -2.61 -11.94 7.70
N PRO A 83 -2.85 -13.27 7.82
CA PRO A 83 -3.95 -13.78 8.64
C PRO A 83 -3.81 -13.30 10.09
N ALA A 84 -4.90 -12.86 10.70
CA ALA A 84 -4.90 -12.28 12.05
C ALA A 84 -4.52 -13.31 13.13
N ASP A 85 -4.83 -14.59 12.89
CA ASP A 85 -4.63 -15.68 13.83
C ASP A 85 -3.20 -16.26 13.81
N ILE A 86 -2.42 -15.99 12.77
CA ILE A 86 -1.13 -16.64 12.56
C ILE A 86 -0.09 -16.27 13.63
N ALA A 87 -0.09 -15.02 14.10
CA ALA A 87 0.84 -14.53 15.11
C ALA A 87 0.55 -15.16 16.49
N ILE A 88 -0.73 -15.29 16.82
CA ILE A 88 -1.20 -15.91 18.06
C ILE A 88 -0.96 -17.42 18.01
N LEU A 89 -1.35 -18.08 16.91
CA LEU A 89 -1.30 -19.54 16.78
C LEU A 89 0.12 -20.10 16.64
N LEU A 90 1.00 -19.43 15.88
CA LEU A 90 2.34 -19.94 15.60
C LEU A 90 3.40 -19.45 16.58
N ARG A 91 3.23 -18.25 17.17
CA ARG A 91 4.29 -17.60 17.97
C ARG A 91 3.86 -17.20 19.38
N GLY A 92 2.59 -17.36 19.75
CA GLY A 92 2.09 -16.97 21.08
C GLY A 92 2.25 -15.46 21.35
N GLN A 93 2.24 -14.65 20.29
CA GLN A 93 2.36 -13.20 20.36
C GLN A 93 1.01 -12.59 20.72
N GLU A 94 1.00 -11.58 21.59
CA GLU A 94 -0.23 -10.84 21.94
C GLU A 94 -0.60 -9.77 20.89
N ASP A 95 0.41 -9.21 20.21
CA ASP A 95 0.22 -8.26 19.09
C ASP A 95 0.17 -9.03 17.76
N PRO A 96 -0.97 -9.01 17.04
CA PRO A 96 -1.08 -9.71 15.76
C PRO A 96 -0.18 -9.10 14.67
N HIS A 97 0.18 -7.81 14.76
CA HIS A 97 1.01 -7.11 13.78
C HIS A 97 2.51 -7.36 13.95
N SER A 98 2.94 -7.93 15.08
CA SER A 98 4.38 -8.12 15.36
C SER A 98 5.07 -8.97 14.31
N MET A 99 4.38 -9.94 13.69
CA MET A 99 4.94 -10.75 12.62
C MET A 99 5.26 -9.94 11.36
N LEU A 100 4.40 -8.96 11.02
CA LEU A 100 4.60 -8.07 9.88
C LEU A 100 5.80 -7.14 10.13
N ARG A 101 5.88 -6.59 11.34
CA ARG A 101 7.01 -5.77 11.79
C ARG A 101 8.33 -6.55 11.77
N GLU A 102 8.35 -7.74 12.37
CA GLU A 102 9.52 -8.62 12.38
C GLU A 102 9.97 -9.03 10.96
N ALA A 103 9.03 -9.16 10.01
CA ALA A 103 9.37 -9.43 8.61
C ALA A 103 10.08 -8.25 7.97
N LEU A 104 9.60 -7.02 8.22
CA LEU A 104 10.27 -5.82 7.76
C LEU A 104 11.64 -5.63 8.40
N ASP A 105 11.74 -5.79 9.72
CA ASP A 105 13.01 -5.65 10.44
C ASP A 105 14.10 -6.55 9.86
N ARG A 106 13.77 -7.82 9.58
CA ARG A 106 14.72 -8.76 8.93
C ARG A 106 15.12 -8.35 7.52
N ALA A 107 14.22 -7.72 6.77
CA ALA A 107 14.56 -7.22 5.44
C ALA A 107 15.47 -5.98 5.53
N LEU A 108 15.21 -5.10 6.50
CA LEU A 108 16.00 -3.90 6.76
C LEU A 108 17.37 -4.19 7.40
N GLU A 109 17.60 -5.36 7.99
CA GLU A 109 18.95 -5.78 8.41
C GLU A 109 19.98 -5.74 7.26
N PHE A 110 19.51 -5.87 6.01
CA PHE A 110 20.35 -5.77 4.81
C PHE A 110 20.45 -4.34 4.24
N ASN A 111 19.66 -3.40 4.77
CA ASN A 111 19.66 -1.99 4.41
C ASN A 111 19.76 -1.13 5.69
N PRO A 112 20.97 -0.98 6.27
CA PRO A 112 21.15 -0.32 7.57
C PRO A 112 20.91 1.21 7.55
N ASP A 113 20.88 1.82 6.37
CA ASP A 113 20.62 3.27 6.22
C ASP A 113 19.12 3.57 6.11
N ALA A 114 18.29 2.57 5.87
CA ALA A 114 16.83 2.70 5.86
C ALA A 114 16.27 2.69 7.28
N LEU A 115 15.42 3.67 7.58
CA LEU A 115 14.83 3.88 8.90
C LEU A 115 13.31 3.92 8.80
N VAL A 116 12.65 3.05 9.56
CA VAL A 116 11.19 3.13 9.74
C VAL A 116 10.87 4.36 10.57
N ALA A 117 10.26 5.35 9.93
CA ALA A 117 9.82 6.58 10.58
C ALA A 117 8.46 6.37 11.26
N GLU A 118 7.54 5.69 10.59
CA GLU A 118 6.18 5.46 11.09
C GLU A 118 5.66 4.07 10.73
N GLU A 119 4.79 3.56 11.58
CA GLU A 119 4.06 2.32 11.37
C GLU A 119 2.57 2.53 11.63
N MET A 120 1.75 2.03 10.71
CA MET A 120 0.31 1.95 10.83
C MET A 120 -0.11 0.48 10.87
N SER A 121 -1.20 0.21 11.58
CA SER A 121 -1.75 -1.12 11.78
C SER A 121 -3.26 -1.06 11.63
N TRP A 122 -3.82 -1.97 10.85
CA TRP A 122 -5.23 -2.01 10.53
C TRP A 122 -5.79 -3.42 10.61
N HIS A 123 -6.98 -3.55 11.16
CA HIS A 123 -7.88 -4.65 10.85
C HIS A 123 -8.66 -4.35 9.57
N HIS A 124 -9.29 -5.39 8.99
CA HIS A 124 -10.19 -5.24 7.85
C HIS A 124 -11.26 -4.15 8.08
N ALA A 125 -11.90 -4.13 9.24
CA ALA A 125 -12.92 -3.13 9.58
C ALA A 125 -12.38 -1.70 9.58
N ASP A 126 -11.12 -1.49 9.99
CA ASP A 126 -10.51 -0.16 9.97
C ASP A 126 -10.32 0.34 8.53
N LEU A 127 -9.93 -0.55 7.62
CA LEU A 127 -9.81 -0.24 6.19
C LEU A 127 -11.18 0.05 5.56
N VAL A 128 -12.22 -0.70 5.91
CA VAL A 128 -13.59 -0.42 5.45
C VAL A 128 -14.06 0.96 5.94
N ASN A 129 -13.77 1.32 7.19
CA ASN A 129 -14.14 2.63 7.73
C ASN A 129 -13.43 3.76 7.00
N ILE A 130 -12.16 3.60 6.62
CA ILE A 130 -11.45 4.61 5.81
C ILE A 130 -12.18 4.86 4.49
N TYR A 131 -12.64 3.80 3.81
CA TYR A 131 -13.41 3.95 2.58
C TYR A 131 -14.76 4.66 2.81
N GLU A 132 -15.41 4.38 3.94
CA GLU A 132 -16.66 5.04 4.32
C GLU A 132 -16.46 6.54 4.58
N ASP A 133 -15.40 6.90 5.30
CA ASP A 133 -15.03 8.28 5.60
C ASP A 133 -14.68 9.07 4.31
N GLU A 134 -14.13 8.38 3.31
CA GLU A 134 -13.84 8.91 1.96
C GLU A 134 -15.05 8.90 1.01
N GLY A 135 -16.24 8.55 1.52
CA GLY A 135 -17.52 8.69 0.81
C GLY A 135 -17.98 7.46 0.02
N ALA A 136 -17.26 6.35 0.05
CA ALA A 136 -17.76 5.07 -0.47
C ALA A 136 -18.75 4.43 0.52
N ALA A 137 -19.69 3.63 0.05
CA ALA A 137 -20.55 2.88 0.97
C ALA A 137 -19.78 1.68 1.54
N ALA A 138 -19.71 1.53 2.87
CA ALA A 138 -19.05 0.41 3.53
C ALA A 138 -19.50 -0.97 2.99
N SER A 139 -20.80 -1.13 2.73
CA SER A 139 -21.37 -2.35 2.16
C SER A 139 -20.85 -2.71 0.75
N SER A 140 -20.29 -1.75 0.02
CA SER A 140 -19.71 -2.00 -1.30
C SER A 140 -18.31 -2.61 -1.23
N VAL A 141 -17.63 -2.48 -0.08
CA VAL A 141 -16.23 -2.91 0.11
C VAL A 141 -16.05 -3.89 1.27
N GLU A 142 -17.09 -4.15 2.08
CA GLU A 142 -17.02 -5.07 3.23
C GLU A 142 -16.56 -6.48 2.87
N ASN A 143 -16.76 -6.91 1.62
CA ASN A 143 -16.36 -8.23 1.13
C ASN A 143 -15.06 -8.20 0.31
N TRP A 144 -14.41 -7.03 0.19
CA TRP A 144 -13.11 -6.93 -0.47
C TRP A 144 -12.05 -7.56 0.41
N SER A 145 -11.04 -8.14 -0.23
CA SER A 145 -9.86 -8.62 0.49
C SER A 145 -9.10 -7.43 1.09
N VAL A 146 -8.30 -7.67 2.13
CA VAL A 146 -7.40 -6.63 2.65
C VAL A 146 -6.44 -6.15 1.56
N ALA A 147 -6.01 -7.04 0.65
CA ALA A 147 -5.14 -6.64 -0.46
C ALA A 147 -5.82 -5.60 -1.38
N ASP A 148 -7.09 -5.79 -1.71
CA ASP A 148 -7.82 -4.88 -2.60
C ASP A 148 -8.11 -3.55 -1.92
N LEU A 149 -8.42 -3.58 -0.62
CA LEU A 149 -8.56 -2.35 0.18
C LEU A 149 -7.24 -1.56 0.20
N LEU A 150 -6.10 -2.22 0.42
CA LEU A 150 -4.80 -1.55 0.40
C LEU A 150 -4.46 -1.00 -0.99
N ARG A 151 -4.73 -1.76 -2.06
CA ARG A 151 -4.50 -1.30 -3.45
C ARG A 151 -5.33 -0.08 -3.80
N GLY A 152 -6.58 0.00 -3.34
CA GLY A 152 -7.39 1.19 -3.58
C GLY A 152 -6.87 2.42 -2.83
N LEU A 153 -6.29 2.27 -1.63
CA LEU A 153 -5.59 3.39 -0.98
C LEU A 153 -4.37 3.87 -1.78
N VAL A 154 -3.59 2.98 -2.40
CA VAL A 154 -2.52 3.39 -3.34
C VAL A 154 -3.08 4.06 -4.59
N ALA A 155 -4.18 3.54 -5.13
CA ALA A 155 -4.85 4.14 -6.29
C ALA A 155 -5.35 5.56 -5.96
N GLN A 156 -5.77 5.81 -4.72
CA GLN A 156 -6.10 7.14 -4.24
C GLN A 156 -4.90 8.09 -4.23
N CYS A 157 -3.73 7.59 -3.81
CA CYS A 157 -2.46 8.34 -3.92
C CYS A 157 -2.11 8.70 -5.38
N CYS A 158 -2.57 7.92 -6.34
CA CYS A 158 -2.42 8.18 -7.78
C CYS A 158 -3.42 9.24 -8.31
N GLY A 159 -4.31 9.76 -7.46
CA GLY A 159 -5.29 10.78 -7.80
C GLY A 159 -6.64 10.24 -8.28
N ALA A 160 -6.94 8.96 -8.08
CA ALA A 160 -8.26 8.40 -8.33
C ALA A 160 -9.15 8.49 -7.07
N ASP A 161 -10.43 8.84 -7.23
CA ASP A 161 -11.36 8.88 -6.10
C ASP A 161 -11.78 7.46 -5.70
N LEU A 162 -11.85 7.17 -4.40
CA LEU A 162 -12.24 5.83 -3.92
C LEU A 162 -13.65 5.45 -4.37
N THR A 163 -14.56 6.41 -4.51
CA THR A 163 -15.91 6.16 -5.04
C THR A 163 -15.89 5.65 -6.48
N ASP A 164 -14.97 6.14 -7.29
CA ASP A 164 -14.82 5.74 -8.70
C ASP A 164 -14.17 4.37 -8.79
N ILE A 165 -13.15 4.12 -7.96
CA ILE A 165 -12.50 2.80 -7.84
C ILE A 165 -13.54 1.74 -7.44
N VAL A 166 -14.34 2.01 -6.42
CA VAL A 166 -15.39 1.07 -5.95
C VAL A 166 -16.45 0.83 -7.01
N SER A 167 -16.81 1.85 -7.79
CA SER A 167 -17.79 1.72 -8.89
C SER A 167 -17.24 0.92 -10.07
N GLY A 168 -15.93 0.99 -10.32
CA GLY A 168 -15.26 0.29 -11.42
C GLY A 168 -14.85 -1.14 -11.12
N PHE A 169 -14.64 -1.48 -9.84
CA PHE A 169 -14.18 -2.79 -9.40
C PHE A 169 -15.17 -3.93 -9.75
N PRO A 170 -14.70 -5.12 -10.15
CA PRO A 170 -13.29 -5.50 -10.36
C PRO A 170 -12.77 -5.16 -11.77
N SER A 171 -13.60 -4.53 -12.61
CA SER A 171 -13.32 -4.33 -14.03
C SER A 171 -12.40 -3.15 -14.34
N CYS A 172 -12.92 -1.93 -14.36
CA CYS A 172 -12.22 -0.77 -14.89
C CYS A 172 -12.65 0.51 -14.17
N ALA A 173 -11.70 1.34 -13.77
CA ALA A 173 -11.95 2.58 -13.02
C ALA A 173 -12.51 3.72 -13.87
N PHE A 174 -12.42 3.60 -15.20
CA PHE A 174 -12.59 4.73 -16.12
C PHE A 174 -13.67 4.44 -17.17
N PRO A 175 -14.95 4.26 -16.79
CA PRO A 175 -16.02 3.95 -17.73
C PRO A 175 -16.25 5.07 -18.77
N ASP A 176 -15.84 6.30 -18.45
CA ASP A 176 -16.13 7.50 -19.25
C ASP A 176 -14.95 8.01 -20.11
N THR A 177 -13.76 7.39 -20.01
CA THR A 177 -12.58 7.80 -20.80
C THR A 177 -11.94 6.63 -21.53
N VAL A 178 -11.67 6.80 -22.82
CA VAL A 178 -10.95 5.78 -23.62
C VAL A 178 -9.51 5.65 -23.12
N HIS A 179 -9.13 4.44 -22.72
CA HIS A 179 -7.77 4.09 -22.27
C HIS A 179 -7.49 2.64 -22.70
N ALA A 180 -6.22 2.21 -22.58
CA ALA A 180 -5.87 0.81 -22.68
C ALA A 180 -6.29 0.13 -21.36
N CYS A 181 -7.38 -0.62 -21.41
CA CYS A 181 -7.91 -1.36 -20.27
C CYS A 181 -6.99 -2.55 -19.96
N GLU A 182 -6.58 -2.66 -18.71
CA GLU A 182 -5.76 -3.75 -18.14
C GLU A 182 -6.63 -4.85 -17.50
N ASP A 183 -7.96 -4.79 -17.71
CA ASP A 183 -8.98 -5.72 -17.20
C ASP A 183 -9.08 -5.78 -15.65
N ASP A 184 -8.42 -4.85 -14.96
CA ASP A 184 -8.42 -4.67 -13.51
C ASP A 184 -8.37 -3.17 -13.14
N VAL A 185 -9.26 -2.76 -12.23
CA VAL A 185 -9.45 -1.36 -11.82
C VAL A 185 -8.16 -0.72 -11.27
N PHE A 186 -7.36 -1.47 -10.52
CA PHE A 186 -6.13 -0.94 -9.92
C PHE A 186 -5.04 -0.78 -10.96
N SER A 187 -4.87 -1.80 -11.81
CA SER A 187 -3.91 -1.82 -12.91
C SER A 187 -4.15 -0.66 -13.89
N ASP A 188 -5.41 -0.36 -14.21
CA ASP A 188 -5.79 0.81 -15.02
C ASP A 188 -5.33 2.12 -14.39
N VAL A 189 -5.61 2.31 -13.09
CA VAL A 189 -5.24 3.54 -12.36
C VAL A 189 -3.72 3.70 -12.33
N PHE A 190 -3.00 2.62 -12.01
CA PHE A 190 -1.54 2.64 -11.95
C PHE A 190 -0.91 2.90 -13.32
N ALA A 191 -1.39 2.25 -14.38
CA ALA A 191 -0.89 2.46 -15.74
C ALA A 191 -1.09 3.92 -16.19
N ARG A 192 -2.25 4.51 -15.91
CA ARG A 192 -2.53 5.92 -16.21
C ARG A 192 -1.59 6.86 -15.44
N TRP A 193 -1.35 6.58 -14.16
CA TRP A 193 -0.45 7.41 -13.36
C TRP A 193 0.99 7.34 -13.86
N VAL A 194 1.51 6.14 -14.13
CA VAL A 194 2.85 5.93 -14.70
C VAL A 194 3.00 6.64 -16.05
N ALA A 195 1.98 6.59 -16.91
CA ALA A 195 1.99 7.32 -18.18
C ALA A 195 2.05 8.85 -18.00
N GLY A 196 1.52 9.37 -16.89
CA GLY A 196 1.56 10.79 -16.56
C GLY A 196 2.89 11.28 -15.97
N LEU A 197 3.82 10.38 -15.64
CA LEU A 197 5.18 10.74 -15.20
C LEU A 197 6.12 11.10 -16.36
N GLN A 198 5.73 10.79 -17.60
CA GLN A 198 6.50 11.02 -18.84
C GLN A 198 6.31 12.45 -19.36
#